data_AF-A0A8K0P7L3-F1
#
_entry.id   AF-A0A8K0P7L3-F1
#
_cell.length_a   1.000
_cell.length_b   1.000
_cell.length_c   1.000
_cell.angle_alpha   90.00
_cell.angle_beta   90.00
_cell.angle_gamma   90.00
#
_symmetry.space_group_name_H-M   'P 1'
#
loop_
_entity.id
_entity.type
_entity.pdbx_description
1 polymer ?
#
loop_
_entity_poly.entity_id
_entity_poly.type
_entity_poly.pdbx_seq_one_letter_code
_entity_poly.pdbx_strand_id
1 'polypeptide(L)' 'MDELSSNMNSDYPQGKPTLKVEKRRYGVGDTLRANCTAPASSPPANLTWLLNGRYFIVSADVNI' A
#
# COMPACT_ATOMS: atom_id res chain seq x y z
N MET A 1 14.22 -3.33 -30.01
CA MET A 1 13.16 -3.08 -29.01
C MET A 1 12.19 -4.20 -29.23
N ASP A 2 12.48 -5.35 -28.64
CA ASP A 2 11.80 -6.59 -28.98
C ASP A 2 10.34 -6.53 -28.55
N GLU A 3 9.46 -6.64 -29.54
CA GLU A 3 8.06 -7.00 -29.35
C GLU A 3 8.01 -8.37 -28.66
N LEU A 4 7.53 -8.40 -27.41
CA LEU A 4 7.11 -9.64 -26.76
C LEU A 4 5.64 -9.53 -26.36
N SER A 5 4.83 -10.17 -27.20
CA SER A 5 3.51 -10.77 -26.96
C SER A 5 2.47 -9.92 -26.24
N SER A 6 1.63 -9.28 -27.06
CA SER A 6 0.25 -8.90 -26.75
C SER A 6 -0.57 -10.10 -26.24
N ASN A 7 -0.86 -10.12 -24.91
CA ASN A 7 -2.13 -10.58 -24.30
C ASN A 7 -2.07 -10.71 -22.75
N MET A 8 -1.61 -9.69 -22.03
CA MET A 8 -1.76 -9.63 -20.58
C MET A 8 -2.28 -8.24 -20.19
N ASN A 9 -3.57 -8.13 -19.82
CA ASN A 9 -4.19 -6.92 -19.26
C ASN A 9 -3.64 -6.64 -17.84
N SER A 10 -2.32 -6.55 -17.68
CA SER A 10 -1.72 -6.12 -16.43
C SER A 10 -1.78 -4.60 -16.37
N ASP A 11 -2.84 -4.06 -15.77
CA ASP A 11 -2.87 -2.64 -15.44
C ASP A 11 -1.98 -2.44 -14.20
N TYR A 12 -0.74 -2.02 -14.46
CA TYR A 12 0.19 -1.64 -13.40
C TYR A 12 -0.37 -0.42 -12.64
N PRO A 13 -0.29 -0.36 -11.30
CA PRO A 13 -0.82 0.79 -10.57
C PRO A 13 -0.15 2.07 -11.05
N GLN A 14 -0.94 2.96 -11.64
CA GLN A 14 -0.47 4.24 -12.17
C GLN A 14 -0.17 5.20 -11.01
N GLY A 15 0.94 4.97 -10.30
CA GLY A 15 1.41 5.84 -9.23
C GLY A 15 1.94 5.11 -8.00
N LYS A 16 2.34 5.91 -7.00
CA LYS A 16 2.81 5.42 -5.71
C LYS A 16 1.65 5.31 -4.72
N PRO A 17 1.71 4.40 -3.74
CA PRO A 17 0.74 4.38 -2.66
C PRO A 17 0.79 5.68 -1.86
N THR A 18 -0.37 6.10 -1.38
CA THR A 18 -0.51 7.29 -0.53
C THR A 18 -0.70 6.88 0.92
N LEU A 19 0.08 7.47 1.81
CA LEU A 19 -0.01 7.26 3.25
C LEU A 19 -0.66 8.45 3.93
N LYS A 20 -1.75 8.21 4.68
CA LYS A 20 -2.41 9.18 5.54
C LYS A 20 -2.31 8.73 6.99
N VAL A 21 -1.85 9.62 7.87
CA VAL A 21 -1.74 9.39 9.32
C VAL A 21 -2.70 10.30 10.07
N GLU A 22 -3.24 9.82 11.18
CA GLU A 22 -4.16 10.62 12.02
C GLU A 22 -3.42 11.80 12.69
N LYS A 23 -2.19 11.57 13.15
CA LYS A 23 -1.39 12.54 13.91
C LYS A 23 0.00 12.67 13.33
N ARG A 24 0.63 13.84 13.52
CA ARG A 24 2.01 14.08 13.11
C ARG A 24 3.05 13.61 14.14
N ARG A 25 2.65 13.39 15.39
CA ARG A 25 3.50 12.96 16.50
C ARG A 25 2.72 11.99 17.38
N TYR A 26 3.42 10.98 17.89
CA TYR A 26 2.87 9.93 18.75
C TYR A 26 3.78 9.79 19.97
N GLY A 27 3.17 9.66 21.15
CA GLY A 27 3.85 9.33 22.39
C GLY A 27 4.03 7.83 22.58
N VAL A 28 4.79 7.44 23.60
CA VAL A 28 4.89 6.03 24.01
C VAL A 28 3.53 5.58 24.53
N GLY A 29 3.04 4.44 24.02
CA GLY A 29 1.73 3.88 24.38
C GLY A 29 0.58 4.31 23.46
N ASP A 30 0.79 5.28 22.56
CA ASP A 30 -0.23 5.66 21.59
C ASP A 30 -0.42 4.60 20.50
N THR A 31 -1.66 4.45 20.03
CA THR A 31 -1.98 3.65 18.85
C THR A 31 -1.78 4.47 17.57
N LEU A 32 -0.88 4.02 16.70
CA LEU A 32 -0.69 4.58 15.36
C LEU A 32 -1.82 4.14 14.44
N ARG A 33 -2.73 5.06 14.08
CA ARG A 33 -3.74 4.86 13.03
C ARG A 33 -3.29 5.52 11.73
N ALA A 34 -3.15 4.71 10.70
CA ALA A 34 -2.73 5.13 9.38
C ALA A 34 -3.46 4.35 8.29
N ASN A 35 -3.68 4.99 7.15
CA ASN A 35 -4.26 4.39 5.96
C ASN A 35 -3.26 4.51 4.81
N CYS A 36 -2.89 3.36 4.23
CA CYS A 36 -2.09 3.27 3.02
C CYS A 36 -3.01 2.80 1.90
N THR A 37 -3.09 3.58 0.82
CA THR A 37 -3.95 3.27 -0.34
C THR A 37 -3.09 3.23 -1.59
N ALA A 38 -3.12 2.10 -2.31
CA ALA A 38 -2.53 2.00 -3.64
C ALA A 38 -3.53 2.44 -4.72
N PRO A 39 -3.06 2.96 -5.87
CA PRO A 39 -3.89 3.08 -7.05
C PRO A 39 -4.50 1.74 -7.47
N ALA A 40 -5.66 1.79 -8.12
CA ALA A 40 -6.26 0.61 -8.72
C ALA A 40 -5.28 -0.06 -9.69
N SER A 41 -5.24 -1.39 -9.67
CA SER A 41 -4.38 -2.21 -10.51
C SER A 41 -5.00 -3.58 -10.71
N SER A 42 -4.63 -4.22 -11.82
CA SER A 42 -5.03 -5.58 -12.14
C SER A 42 -3.75 -6.39 -12.43
N PRO A 43 -3.36 -7.33 -11.57
CA PRO A 43 -4.03 -7.76 -10.33
C PRO A 43 -3.91 -6.72 -9.19
N PRO A 44 -4.76 -6.81 -8.13
CA PRO A 44 -4.70 -5.91 -6.98
C PRO A 44 -3.33 -5.89 -6.30
N ALA A 45 -2.86 -4.70 -5.93
CA ALA A 45 -1.58 -4.53 -5.27
C ALA A 45 -1.60 -5.04 -3.81
N ASN A 46 -0.55 -5.77 -3.42
CA ASN A 46 -0.31 -6.17 -2.03
C ASN A 46 0.43 -5.05 -1.29
N LEU A 47 -0.20 -4.50 -0.25
CA LEU A 47 0.40 -3.48 0.61
C LEU A 47 1.06 -4.12 1.83
N THR A 48 2.32 -3.78 2.07
CA THR A 48 3.06 -4.14 3.28
C THR A 48 3.46 -2.88 4.04
N TRP A 49 3.45 -2.98 5.37
CA TRP A 49 3.74 -1.87 6.25
C TRP A 49 5.12 -2.02 6.89
N LEU A 50 5.89 -0.93 6.88
CA LEU A 50 7.19 -0.82 7.53
C LEU A 50 7.23 0.42 8.41
N LEU A 51 7.58 0.25 9.68
CA LEU A 51 7.74 1.35 10.63
C LEU A 51 9.19 1.34 11.07
N ASN A 52 9.90 2.44 10.81
CA ASN A 52 11.34 2.57 11.11
C ASN A 52 12.16 1.38 10.57
N GLY A 53 11.81 0.89 9.36
CA GLY A 53 12.51 -0.22 8.70
C GLY A 53 12.12 -1.62 9.18
N ARG A 54 11.13 -1.76 10.06
CA ARG A 54 10.65 -3.07 10.56
C ARG A 54 9.25 -3.38 10.05
N TYR A 55 9.06 -4.61 9.56
CA TYR A 55 7.74 -5.12 9.21
C TYR A 55 6.89 -5.33 10.46
N PHE A 56 5.61 -5.02 10.37
CA PHE A 56 4.64 -5.31 11.40
C PHE A 56 3.33 -5.79 10.78
N ILE A 57 2.60 -6.64 11.51
CA ILE A 57 1.29 -7.12 11.09
C ILE A 57 0.29 -5.99 11.34
N VAL A 58 -0.42 -5.58 10.29
CA VAL A 58 -1.56 -4.68 10.40
C VAL A 58 -2.85 -5.46 10.60
N SER A 59 -3.77 -4.92 11.38
CA SER A 59 -5.19 -5.28 11.27
C SER A 59 -5.71 -4.63 9.99
N ALA A 60 -5.73 -5.38 8.88
CA ALA A 60 -6.27 -4.88 7.63
C ALA A 60 -7.80 -4.91 7.69
N ASP A 61 -8.43 -3.76 7.85
CA ASP A 61 -9.85 -3.60 7.53
C ASP A 61 -9.94 -3.45 6.00
N VAL A 62 -9.96 -4.59 5.28
CA VAL A 62 -10.32 -4.59 3.86
C VAL A 62 -11.81 -4.32 3.80
N ASN A 63 -12.18 -3.06 3.55
CA ASN A 63 -13.56 -2.73 3.23
C ASN A 63 -13.82 -3.22 1.79
N ILE A 64 -14.39 -4.41 1.67
CA ILE A 64 -14.91 -4.98 0.43
C ILE A 64 -16.18 -4.23 0.05
#